data_AF-A0A382E865-F1
#
_entry.id   AF-A0A382E865-F1
#
_cell.length_a   1.000
_cell.length_b   1.000
_cell.length_c   1.000
_cell.angle_alpha   90.00
_cell.angle_beta   90.00
_cell.angle_gamma   90.00
#
_symmetry.space_group_name_H-M   'P 1'
#
loop_
_entity.id
_entity.type
_entity.pdbx_description
1 polymer ?
#
loop_
_entity_poly.entity_id
_entity_poly.type
_entity_poly.pdbx_seq_one_letter_code
_entity_poly.pdbx_strand_id
1 'polypeptide(L)'
;MLSLENAMDEDELRSFYERLQKGLNNNDKISIIAEPKLDGLGVELVYENGFFIHGSTRGDGITGENISQNLKTIPSIPLSLRTNKRNAIQLLEVRGEVFMTKSGFDQLNKTRLAEGLDPFANPRNAAAGSLRQLDSKITSQRPLSIFCYEAGSITGEAFNSHKEFLSALKDWGFPVNPEVKVVNNIDEMIVYHSNLENKRNTLPYEIDGTVFKVNKNEQRNILGARSRSPRWAIAGKFK
;
A
#
# COMPACT_ATOMS: atom_id res chain seq x y z
N MET A 1 -1.52 -9.68 8.05
CA MET A 1 -1.83 -8.90 6.82
C MET A 1 -2.64 -9.73 5.82
N LEU A 2 -3.95 -9.45 5.68
CA LEU A 2 -4.85 -10.21 4.79
C LEU A 2 -4.53 -9.99 3.30
N SER A 3 -4.87 -10.98 2.47
CA SER A 3 -4.92 -10.82 1.01
C SER A 3 -6.19 -10.10 0.57
N LEU A 4 -6.21 -9.56 -0.65
CA LEU A 4 -7.41 -8.99 -1.27
C LEU A 4 -8.03 -10.00 -2.24
N GLU A 5 -9.37 -10.04 -2.29
CA GLU A 5 -10.10 -10.66 -3.40
C GLU A 5 -9.82 -9.84 -4.68
N ASN A 6 -9.70 -10.52 -5.83
CA ASN A 6 -9.52 -9.85 -7.11
C ASN A 6 -10.87 -9.68 -7.81
N ALA A 7 -11.03 -8.56 -8.52
CA ALA A 7 -12.00 -8.39 -9.60
C ALA A 7 -11.22 -8.29 -10.92
N MET A 8 -11.55 -9.12 -11.90
CA MET A 8 -10.89 -9.20 -13.21
C MET A 8 -11.55 -8.31 -14.26
N ASP A 9 -12.77 -7.85 -14.01
CA ASP A 9 -13.54 -7.00 -14.91
C ASP A 9 -14.52 -6.09 -14.15
N GLU A 10 -15.24 -5.27 -14.93
CA GLU A 10 -16.23 -4.33 -14.38
C GLU A 10 -17.43 -5.04 -13.73
N ASP A 11 -17.83 -6.21 -14.23
CA ASP A 11 -18.97 -6.96 -13.69
C ASP A 11 -18.65 -7.51 -12.30
N GLU A 12 -17.41 -7.96 -12.07
CA GLU A 12 -16.93 -8.36 -10.75
C GLU A 12 -16.83 -7.17 -9.78
N LEU A 13 -16.45 -5.97 -10.26
CA LEU A 13 -16.49 -4.74 -9.46
C LEU A 13 -17.93 -4.33 -9.09
N ARG A 14 -18.87 -4.41 -10.04
CA ARG A 14 -20.31 -4.18 -9.80
C ARG A 14 -20.85 -5.17 -8.77
N SER A 15 -20.54 -6.45 -8.95
CA SER A 15 -20.90 -7.52 -8.03
C SER A 15 -20.35 -7.31 -6.63
N PHE A 16 -19.12 -6.79 -6.50
CA PHE A 16 -18.56 -6.40 -5.20
C PHE A 16 -19.34 -5.27 -4.55
N TYR A 17 -19.64 -4.20 -5.30
CA TYR A 17 -20.40 -3.06 -4.77
C TYR A 17 -21.80 -3.46 -4.30
N GLU A 18 -22.51 -4.32 -5.05
CA GLU A 18 -23.80 -4.87 -4.63
C GLU A 18 -23.69 -5.66 -3.32
N ARG A 19 -22.62 -6.45 -3.14
CA ARG A 19 -22.36 -7.16 -1.87
C ARG A 19 -22.16 -6.20 -0.71
N LEU A 20 -21.50 -5.06 -0.93
CA LEU A 20 -21.35 -4.02 0.09
C LEU A 20 -22.71 -3.44 0.48
N GLN A 21 -23.56 -3.10 -0.50
CA GLN A 21 -24.90 -2.56 -0.24
C GLN A 21 -25.76 -3.54 0.56
N LYS A 22 -25.79 -4.81 0.14
CA LYS A 22 -26.50 -5.88 0.87
C LYS A 22 -25.99 -6.05 2.29
N GLY A 23 -24.67 -6.00 2.49
CA GLY A 23 -24.04 -6.13 3.82
C GLY A 23 -24.28 -4.94 4.74
N LEU A 24 -24.67 -3.78 4.20
CA LEU A 24 -24.94 -2.53 4.93
C LEU A 24 -26.43 -2.14 4.88
N ASN A 25 -27.32 -3.13 4.70
CA ASN A 25 -28.78 -2.96 4.70
C ASN A 25 -29.33 -1.94 3.67
N ASN A 26 -28.65 -1.72 2.54
CA ASN A 26 -29.04 -0.89 1.40
C ASN A 26 -29.37 0.60 1.67
N ASN A 27 -29.39 1.06 2.91
CA ASN A 27 -29.78 2.44 3.27
C ASN A 27 -28.57 3.36 3.56
N ASP A 28 -27.40 2.78 3.79
CA ASP A 28 -26.21 3.54 4.13
C ASP A 28 -25.48 4.06 2.90
N LYS A 29 -25.08 5.34 2.95
CA LYS A 29 -24.12 5.89 1.98
C LYS A 29 -22.76 5.21 2.18
N ILE A 30 -22.22 4.65 1.10
CA ILE A 30 -20.92 3.98 1.07
C ILE A 30 -19.93 4.91 0.37
N SER A 31 -18.94 5.41 1.11
CA SER A 31 -17.78 6.07 0.52
C SER A 31 -16.62 5.08 0.47
N ILE A 32 -15.84 5.13 -0.60
CA ILE A 32 -14.78 4.17 -0.91
C ILE A 32 -13.50 4.96 -1.16
N ILE A 33 -12.40 4.49 -0.58
CA ILE A 33 -11.06 4.91 -0.95
C ILE A 33 -10.60 4.06 -2.12
N ALA A 34 -10.36 4.72 -3.24
CA ALA A 34 -9.79 4.16 -4.44
C ALA A 34 -8.31 4.55 -4.52
N GLU A 35 -7.43 3.57 -4.69
CA GLU A 35 -5.98 3.77 -4.71
C GLU A 35 -5.31 2.90 -5.78
N PRO A 36 -4.12 3.28 -6.30
CA PRO A 36 -3.36 2.42 -7.19
C PRO A 36 -2.90 1.16 -6.46
N LYS A 37 -3.01 0.03 -7.14
CA LYS A 37 -2.39 -1.21 -6.68
C LYS A 37 -0.94 -1.23 -7.17
N LEU A 38 -0.01 -0.85 -6.29
CA LEU A 38 1.42 -0.81 -6.59
C LEU A 38 1.97 -2.21 -6.86
N ASP A 39 2.83 -2.31 -7.87
CA ASP A 39 3.54 -3.55 -8.17
C ASP A 39 4.91 -3.57 -7.47
N GLY A 40 4.89 -3.87 -6.17
CA GLY A 40 6.07 -3.88 -5.33
C GLY A 40 6.11 -5.05 -4.34
N LEU A 41 6.75 -4.81 -3.21
CA LEU A 41 6.77 -5.71 -2.06
C LEU A 41 6.05 -5.08 -0.87
N GLY A 42 4.97 -5.72 -0.42
CA GLY A 42 4.29 -5.34 0.81
C GLY A 42 5.17 -5.51 2.04
N VAL A 43 5.21 -4.48 2.88
CA VAL A 43 5.98 -4.42 4.12
C VAL A 43 5.13 -3.88 5.27
N GLU A 44 5.56 -4.17 6.49
CA GLU A 44 5.03 -3.61 7.72
C GLU A 44 6.12 -2.84 8.45
N LEU A 45 5.76 -1.68 9.00
CA LEU A 45 6.63 -0.80 9.76
C LEU A 45 6.02 -0.56 11.14
N VAL A 46 6.74 -0.87 12.20
CA VAL A 46 6.27 -0.76 13.59
C VAL A 46 6.99 0.39 14.27
N TYR A 47 6.20 1.29 14.84
CA TYR A 47 6.67 2.44 15.60
C TYR A 47 6.15 2.37 17.02
N GLU A 48 7.04 2.58 17.99
CA GLU A 48 6.66 2.74 19.40
C GLU A 48 7.11 4.10 19.90
N ASN A 49 6.19 4.82 20.56
CA ASN A 49 6.40 6.18 21.05
C ASN A 49 7.01 7.12 19.99
N GLY A 50 6.62 6.92 18.73
CA GLY A 50 7.09 7.69 17.59
C GLY A 50 8.44 7.26 16.98
N PHE A 51 9.10 6.20 17.44
CA PHE A 51 10.37 5.73 16.88
C PHE A 51 10.21 4.43 16.10
N PHE A 52 10.90 4.30 14.96
CA PHE A 52 10.90 3.06 14.17
C PHE A 52 11.63 1.94 14.93
N ILE A 53 10.89 0.90 15.31
CA ILE A 53 11.41 -0.23 16.10
C ILE A 53 11.69 -1.44 15.21
N HIS A 54 10.75 -1.79 14.36
CA HIS A 54 10.79 -3.02 13.59
C HIS A 54 10.17 -2.85 12.21
N GLY A 55 10.67 -3.59 11.22
CA GLY A 55 9.99 -3.73 9.95
C GLY A 55 10.20 -5.08 9.31
N SER A 56 9.16 -5.58 8.66
CA SER A 56 9.09 -6.93 8.12
C SER A 56 8.49 -6.97 6.72
N THR A 57 8.80 -8.04 5.98
CA THR A 57 8.07 -8.35 4.74
C THR A 57 6.68 -8.88 5.09
N ARG A 58 5.71 -8.74 4.16
CA ARG A 58 4.39 -9.36 4.34
C ARG A 58 4.45 -10.88 4.54
N GLY A 59 5.40 -11.55 3.90
CA GLY A 59 5.50 -13.02 3.87
C GLY A 59 4.19 -13.69 3.44
N ASP A 60 3.71 -14.66 4.23
CA ASP A 60 2.45 -15.38 4.00
C ASP A 60 1.22 -14.64 4.56
N GLY A 61 1.41 -13.44 5.12
CA GLY A 61 0.40 -12.64 5.80
C GLY A 61 0.29 -12.91 7.30
N ILE A 62 1.01 -13.89 7.83
CA ILE A 62 1.14 -14.21 9.26
C ILE A 62 2.60 -14.05 9.70
N THR A 63 3.52 -14.68 8.97
CA THR A 63 4.96 -14.67 9.24
C THR A 63 5.71 -13.97 8.10
N GLY A 64 6.50 -12.97 8.45
CA GLY A 64 7.36 -12.21 7.56
C GLY A 64 8.84 -12.33 7.92
N GLU A 65 9.71 -11.82 7.06
CA GLU A 65 11.15 -11.72 7.32
C GLU A 65 11.46 -10.37 7.95
N ASN A 66 12.32 -10.34 8.96
CA ASN A 66 12.83 -9.09 9.51
C ASN A 66 13.79 -8.44 8.52
N ILE A 67 13.40 -7.27 7.99
CA ILE A 67 14.17 -6.47 7.04
C ILE A 67 14.40 -5.04 7.57
N SER A 68 14.41 -4.89 8.90
CA SER A 68 14.46 -3.58 9.57
C SER A 68 15.65 -2.73 9.10
N GLN A 69 16.84 -3.33 8.98
CA GLN A 69 18.04 -2.60 8.55
C GLN A 69 17.94 -2.11 7.10
N ASN A 70 17.33 -2.90 6.22
CA ASN A 70 17.13 -2.56 4.82
C ASN A 70 16.05 -1.48 4.66
N LEU A 71 15.01 -1.50 5.48
CA LEU A 71 13.97 -0.47 5.48
C LEU A 71 14.50 0.87 5.98
N LYS A 72 15.41 0.88 6.96
CA LYS A 72 16.06 2.11 7.45
C LYS A 72 16.85 2.85 6.36
N THR A 73 17.24 2.18 5.28
CA THR A 73 17.97 2.82 4.18
C THR A 73 17.08 3.53 3.18
N ILE A 74 15.74 3.38 3.27
CA ILE A 74 14.80 4.01 2.34
C ILE A 74 14.53 5.45 2.83
N PRO A 75 14.94 6.50 2.11
CA PRO A 75 14.87 7.88 2.61
C PRO A 75 13.45 8.38 2.92
N SER A 76 12.43 7.79 2.28
CA SER A 76 11.03 8.15 2.49
C SER A 76 10.40 7.49 3.72
N ILE A 77 11.12 6.59 4.42
CA ILE A 77 10.68 6.03 5.71
C ILE A 77 11.24 6.89 6.85
N PRO A 78 10.39 7.55 7.65
CA PRO A 78 10.87 8.32 8.80
C PRO A 78 11.42 7.39 9.90
N LEU A 79 12.63 7.62 10.40
CA LEU A 79 13.13 6.85 11.55
C LEU A 79 12.47 7.28 12.88
N SER A 80 11.91 8.48 12.90
CA SER A 80 11.05 9.00 13.95
C SER A 80 9.89 9.76 13.31
N LEU A 81 8.67 9.57 13.81
CA LEU A 81 7.48 10.27 13.33
C LEU A 81 7.66 11.78 13.45
N ARG A 82 7.18 12.53 12.45
CA ARG A 82 7.16 13.99 12.50
C ARG A 82 6.06 14.43 13.46
N THR A 83 6.41 15.26 14.44
CA THR A 83 5.51 15.67 15.51
C THR A 83 5.06 17.13 15.44
N ASN A 84 5.36 17.82 14.34
CA ASN A 84 5.03 19.24 14.16
C ASN A 84 3.53 19.50 13.91
N LYS A 85 2.78 18.50 13.42
CA LYS A 85 1.34 18.61 13.13
C LYS A 85 0.46 17.67 13.95
N ARG A 86 1.00 16.51 14.33
CA ARG A 86 0.30 15.48 15.12
C ARG A 86 1.29 14.90 16.12
N ASN A 87 0.85 14.65 17.34
CA ASN A 87 1.71 14.07 18.37
C ASN A 87 2.18 12.66 17.97
N ALA A 88 3.29 12.24 18.59
CA ALA A 88 3.68 10.84 18.54
C ALA A 88 2.61 9.96 19.19
N ILE A 89 2.51 8.72 18.72
CA ILE A 89 1.54 7.73 19.16
C ILE A 89 2.26 6.56 19.84
N GLN A 90 1.59 5.90 20.78
CA GLN A 90 2.19 4.86 21.60
C GLN A 90 2.62 3.66 20.75
N LEU A 91 1.72 3.15 19.92
CA LEU A 91 2.02 2.08 18.96
C LEU A 91 1.36 2.40 17.62
N LEU A 92 2.13 2.30 16.55
CA LEU A 92 1.64 2.43 15.18
C LEU A 92 2.31 1.39 14.29
N GLU A 93 1.52 0.45 13.79
CA GLU A 93 1.89 -0.41 12.68
C GLU A 93 1.37 0.20 11.37
N VAL A 94 2.27 0.46 10.44
CA VAL A 94 1.97 0.98 9.10
C VAL A 94 2.30 -0.06 8.05
N ARG A 95 1.35 -0.33 7.17
CA ARG A 95 1.55 -1.16 5.98
C ARG A 95 1.77 -0.29 4.77
N GLY A 96 2.73 -0.70 3.94
CA GLY A 96 3.06 -0.01 2.70
C GLY A 96 3.59 -0.96 1.65
N GLU A 97 3.73 -0.44 0.43
CA GLU A 97 4.36 -1.16 -0.68
C GLU A 97 5.69 -0.48 -0.97
N VAL A 98 6.79 -1.23 -0.83
CA VAL A 98 8.08 -0.77 -1.32
C VAL A 98 8.17 -1.09 -2.81
N PHE A 99 8.54 -0.09 -3.59
CA PHE A 99 8.64 -0.19 -5.05
C PHE A 99 9.91 0.52 -5.53
N MET A 100 10.21 0.31 -6.81
CA MET A 100 11.26 1.03 -7.53
C MET A 100 10.61 1.87 -8.63
N THR A 101 11.06 3.12 -8.78
CA THR A 101 10.60 3.94 -9.91
C THR A 101 11.10 3.35 -11.22
N LYS A 102 10.39 3.60 -12.32
CA LYS A 102 10.79 3.12 -13.66
C LYS A 102 12.19 3.63 -14.02
N SER A 103 12.46 4.91 -13.77
CA SER A 103 13.78 5.51 -13.98
C SER A 103 14.88 4.89 -13.10
N GLY A 104 14.57 4.61 -11.84
CA GLY A 104 15.52 3.98 -10.91
C GLY A 104 15.83 2.54 -11.32
N PHE A 105 14.83 1.81 -11.79
CA PHE A 105 15.00 0.46 -12.34
C PHE A 105 15.88 0.44 -13.59
N ASP A 106 15.64 1.35 -14.53
CA ASP A 106 16.46 1.49 -15.73
C ASP A 106 17.92 1.80 -15.39
N GLN A 107 18.15 2.72 -14.44
CA GLN A 107 19.49 3.05 -13.97
C GLN A 107 20.17 1.85 -13.31
N LEU A 108 19.45 1.14 -12.44
CA LEU A 108 19.96 -0.07 -11.78
C LEU A 108 20.39 -1.13 -12.80
N ASN A 109 19.55 -1.41 -13.80
CA ASN A 109 19.88 -2.39 -14.83
C ASN A 109 21.06 -1.96 -15.71
N LYS A 110 21.19 -0.66 -16.03
CA LYS A 110 22.39 -0.15 -16.73
C LYS A 110 23.66 -0.38 -15.92
N THR A 111 23.64 -0.11 -14.62
CA THR A 111 24.78 -0.38 -13.73
C THR A 111 25.12 -1.87 -13.69
N ARG A 112 24.12 -2.73 -13.53
CA ARG A 112 24.33 -4.20 -13.49
C ARG A 112 24.95 -4.73 -14.77
N LEU A 113 24.47 -4.30 -15.93
CA LEU A 113 25.04 -4.71 -17.22
C LEU A 113 26.48 -4.22 -17.38
N ALA A 114 26.81 -3.01 -16.93
CA ALA A 114 28.19 -2.50 -16.93
C ALA A 114 29.12 -3.29 -16.00
N GLU A 115 28.58 -3.90 -14.93
CA GLU A 115 29.29 -4.78 -14.00
C GLU A 115 29.33 -6.26 -14.47
N GLY A 116 28.77 -6.57 -15.65
CA GLY A 116 28.69 -7.94 -16.17
C GLY A 116 27.68 -8.84 -15.45
N LEU A 117 26.72 -8.25 -14.73
CA LEU A 117 25.65 -8.95 -14.02
C LEU A 117 24.36 -8.98 -14.85
N ASP A 118 23.56 -10.02 -14.66
CA ASP A 118 22.24 -10.12 -15.29
C ASP A 118 21.31 -9.00 -14.82
N PRO A 119 20.55 -8.36 -15.74
CA PRO A 119 19.56 -7.36 -15.37
C PRO A 119 18.38 -8.01 -14.63
N PHE A 120 17.69 -7.23 -13.80
CA PHE A 120 16.41 -7.64 -13.25
C PHE A 120 15.33 -7.63 -14.34
N ALA A 121 14.44 -8.62 -14.30
CA ALA A 121 13.37 -8.77 -15.29
C ALA A 121 12.28 -7.68 -15.20
N ASN A 122 11.97 -7.20 -13.99
CA ASN A 122 10.96 -6.16 -13.77
C ASN A 122 11.22 -5.38 -12.45
N PRO A 123 10.62 -4.19 -12.27
CA PRO A 123 10.81 -3.37 -11.07
C PRO A 123 10.40 -4.06 -9.76
N ARG A 124 9.35 -4.89 -9.77
CA ARG A 124 8.89 -5.67 -8.60
C ARG A 124 9.98 -6.59 -8.08
N ASN A 125 10.60 -7.37 -8.97
CA ASN A 125 11.68 -8.29 -8.64
C ASN A 125 12.94 -7.54 -8.19
N ALA A 126 13.25 -6.40 -8.82
CA ALA A 126 14.35 -5.54 -8.40
C ALA A 126 14.13 -5.00 -6.99
N ALA A 127 12.92 -4.53 -6.66
CA ALA A 127 12.58 -4.04 -5.33
C ALA A 127 12.66 -5.15 -4.27
N ALA A 128 12.06 -6.31 -4.56
CA ALA A 128 12.07 -7.46 -3.65
C ALA A 128 13.50 -7.99 -3.39
N GLY A 129 14.30 -8.16 -4.45
CA GLY A 129 15.69 -8.59 -4.32
C GLY A 129 16.58 -7.57 -3.59
N SER A 130 16.30 -6.28 -3.78
CA SER A 130 17.01 -5.18 -3.11
C SER A 130 16.72 -5.14 -1.60
N LEU A 131 15.49 -5.42 -1.20
CA LEU A 131 15.08 -5.43 0.22
C LEU A 131 15.56 -6.65 1.00
N ARG A 132 15.98 -7.71 0.33
CA ARG A 132 16.44 -8.97 0.94
C ARG A 132 17.95 -9.13 0.93
N GLN A 133 18.69 -8.05 0.66
CA GLN A 133 20.15 -8.06 0.77
C GLN A 133 20.56 -8.28 2.23
N LEU A 134 21.58 -9.11 2.45
CA LEU A 134 22.13 -9.33 3.79
C LEU A 134 22.88 -8.09 4.29
N ASP A 135 23.57 -7.39 3.40
CA ASP A 135 24.21 -6.10 3.70
C ASP A 135 23.31 -4.94 3.28
N SER A 136 22.77 -4.24 4.28
CA SER A 136 21.94 -3.03 4.08
C SER A 136 22.64 -1.92 3.31
N LYS A 137 23.98 -1.87 3.27
CA LYS A 137 24.70 -0.90 2.43
C LYS A 137 24.41 -1.12 0.95
N ILE A 138 24.22 -2.37 0.54
CA ILE A 138 23.81 -2.69 -0.84
C ILE A 138 22.39 -2.14 -1.05
N THR A 139 21.47 -2.34 -0.12
CA THR A 139 20.10 -1.78 -0.20
C THR A 139 20.10 -0.25 -0.27
N SER A 140 20.98 0.44 0.48
CA SER A 140 21.06 1.91 0.47
C SER A 140 21.44 2.50 -0.89
N GLN A 141 22.07 1.71 -1.75
CA GLN A 141 22.43 2.12 -3.11
C GLN A 141 21.30 1.88 -4.12
N ARG A 142 20.21 1.21 -3.70
CA ARG A 142 19.08 0.89 -4.58
C ARG A 142 18.04 2.02 -4.52
N PRO A 143 17.48 2.44 -5.66
CA PRO A 143 16.51 3.53 -5.72
C PRO A 143 15.11 3.07 -5.27
N LEU A 144 14.99 2.65 -4.02
CA LEU A 144 13.74 2.21 -3.41
C LEU A 144 12.93 3.39 -2.87
N SER A 145 11.62 3.27 -2.95
CA SER A 145 10.68 4.16 -2.28
C SER A 145 9.49 3.37 -1.76
N ILE A 146 8.62 4.02 -0.98
CA ILE A 146 7.44 3.40 -0.37
C ILE A 146 6.23 4.31 -0.53
N PHE A 147 5.05 3.71 -0.61
CA PHE A 147 3.80 4.37 -0.26
C PHE A 147 3.08 3.57 0.81
N CYS A 148 2.60 4.25 1.85
CA CYS A 148 1.87 3.66 2.96
C CYS A 148 0.36 3.76 2.72
N TYR A 149 -0.38 2.69 3.05
CA TYR A 149 -1.77 2.54 2.62
C TYR A 149 -2.72 1.89 3.63
N GLU A 150 -2.26 1.27 4.71
CA GLU A 150 -3.17 0.65 5.69
C GLU A 150 -2.55 0.56 7.08
N ALA A 151 -3.40 0.56 8.10
CA ALA A 151 -2.99 0.33 9.47
C ALA A 151 -2.85 -1.17 9.77
N GLY A 152 -1.87 -1.52 10.60
CA GLY A 152 -1.93 -2.72 11.44
C GLY A 152 -2.59 -2.38 12.78
N SER A 153 -1.94 -2.73 13.88
CA SER A 153 -2.28 -2.30 15.23
C SER A 153 -2.01 -0.81 15.44
N ILE A 154 -2.91 -0.14 16.16
CA ILE A 154 -2.77 1.25 16.61
C ILE A 154 -3.14 1.30 18.09
N THR A 155 -2.32 1.97 18.91
CA THR A 155 -2.65 2.26 20.32
C THR A 155 -2.38 3.73 20.61
N GLY A 156 -3.37 4.43 21.18
CA GLY A 156 -3.25 5.84 21.58
C GLY A 156 -4.02 6.83 20.70
N GLU A 157 -4.54 6.41 19.55
CA GLU A 157 -5.43 7.22 18.69
C GLU A 157 -6.41 6.29 17.97
N ALA A 158 -7.58 6.82 17.61
CA ALA A 158 -8.57 6.12 16.81
C ALA A 158 -9.00 7.00 15.65
N PHE A 159 -9.28 6.37 14.50
CA PHE A 159 -9.73 7.04 13.29
C PHE A 159 -11.15 6.59 12.97
N ASN A 160 -12.02 7.51 12.53
CA ASN A 160 -13.38 7.16 12.11
C ASN A 160 -13.40 6.64 10.66
N SER A 161 -12.43 7.07 9.86
CA SER A 161 -12.32 6.70 8.46
C SER A 161 -10.89 6.42 8.01
N HIS A 162 -10.76 5.63 6.94
CA HIS A 162 -9.49 5.36 6.29
C HIS A 162 -8.86 6.63 5.72
N LYS A 163 -9.69 7.56 5.20
CA LYS A 163 -9.22 8.88 4.76
C LYS A 163 -8.50 9.64 5.88
N GLU A 164 -9.05 9.64 7.08
CA GLU A 164 -8.42 10.30 8.24
C GLU A 164 -7.08 9.66 8.58
N PHE A 165 -7.01 8.32 8.58
CA PHE A 165 -5.76 7.60 8.79
C PHE A 165 -4.71 7.93 7.73
N LEU A 166 -5.07 7.95 6.44
CA LEU A 166 -4.16 8.34 5.35
C LEU A 166 -3.68 9.80 5.49
N SER A 167 -4.52 10.69 6.01
CA SER A 167 -4.11 12.06 6.34
C SER A 167 -3.12 12.06 7.51
N ALA A 168 -3.35 11.23 8.52
CA ALA A 168 -2.46 11.09 9.67
C ALA A 168 -1.07 10.57 9.32
N LEU A 169 -1.00 9.59 8.41
CA LEU A 169 0.26 9.14 7.84
C LEU A 169 1.07 10.30 7.24
N LYS A 170 0.42 11.18 6.47
CA LYS A 170 1.10 12.37 5.89
C LYS A 170 1.60 13.32 6.98
N ASP A 171 0.81 13.55 8.03
CA ASP A 171 1.20 14.43 9.14
C ASP A 171 2.41 13.88 9.91
N TRP A 172 2.49 12.55 10.07
CA TRP A 172 3.64 11.87 10.66
C TRP A 172 4.85 11.74 9.72
N GLY A 173 4.72 12.18 8.47
CA GLY A 173 5.80 12.24 7.49
C GLY A 173 5.90 11.05 6.54
N PHE A 174 4.93 10.13 6.53
CA PHE A 174 4.90 9.04 5.57
C PHE A 174 4.41 9.50 4.20
N PRO A 175 4.96 8.92 3.12
CA PRO A 175 4.41 9.09 1.78
C PRO A 175 3.11 8.29 1.63
N VAL A 176 2.06 8.95 1.15
CA VAL A 176 0.81 8.32 0.70
C VAL A 176 0.63 8.65 -0.77
N ASN A 177 0.17 7.68 -1.56
CA ASN A 177 0.10 7.83 -3.00
C ASN A 177 -0.81 9.04 -3.39
N PRO A 178 -0.36 9.95 -4.28
CA PRO A 178 -1.13 11.13 -4.66
C PRO A 178 -2.37 10.82 -5.51
N GLU A 179 -2.48 9.62 -6.09
CA GLU A 179 -3.61 9.18 -6.90
C GLU A 179 -4.77 8.61 -6.07
N VAL A 180 -4.66 8.59 -4.75
CA VAL A 180 -5.74 8.18 -3.86
C VAL A 180 -6.92 9.14 -3.99
N LYS A 181 -8.13 8.60 -4.20
CA LYS A 181 -9.38 9.36 -4.29
C LYS A 181 -10.46 8.76 -3.41
N VAL A 182 -11.40 9.61 -2.99
CA VAL A 182 -12.68 9.16 -2.44
C VAL A 182 -13.67 9.06 -3.59
N VAL A 183 -14.32 7.91 -3.73
CA VAL A 183 -15.40 7.66 -4.68
C VAL A 183 -16.66 7.20 -3.93
N ASN A 184 -17.84 7.52 -4.45
CA ASN A 184 -19.10 7.42 -3.69
C ASN A 184 -20.11 6.43 -4.27
N ASN A 185 -19.80 5.82 -5.42
CA ASN A 185 -20.68 4.86 -6.09
C ASN A 185 -19.86 4.00 -7.07
N ILE A 186 -20.52 2.98 -7.61
CA ILE A 186 -19.92 2.03 -8.55
C ILE A 186 -19.44 2.70 -9.85
N ASP A 187 -20.16 3.70 -10.37
CA ASP A 187 -19.78 4.35 -11.61
C ASP A 187 -18.48 5.17 -11.42
N GLU A 188 -18.33 5.87 -10.30
CA GLU A 188 -17.07 6.53 -9.93
C GLU A 188 -15.91 5.53 -9.71
N MET A 189 -16.18 4.33 -9.17
CA MET A 189 -15.17 3.28 -9.05
C MET A 189 -14.68 2.82 -10.43
N ILE A 190 -15.61 2.56 -11.36
CA ILE A 190 -15.28 2.13 -12.73
C ILE A 190 -14.51 3.23 -13.45
N VAL A 191 -14.98 4.48 -13.38
CA VAL A 191 -14.29 5.64 -13.95
C VAL A 191 -12.88 5.79 -13.37
N TYR A 192 -12.71 5.59 -12.06
CA TYR A 192 -11.37 5.60 -11.45
C TYR A 192 -10.48 4.49 -12.02
N HIS A 193 -10.99 3.27 -12.11
CA HIS A 193 -10.27 2.12 -12.63
C HIS A 193 -9.79 2.34 -14.07
N SER A 194 -10.70 2.66 -14.99
CA SER A 194 -10.38 2.89 -16.40
C SER A 194 -9.43 4.08 -16.59
N ASN A 195 -9.59 5.16 -15.83
CA ASN A 195 -8.68 6.31 -15.91
C ASN A 195 -7.26 5.93 -15.46
N LEU A 196 -7.13 5.15 -14.39
CA LEU A 196 -5.83 4.73 -13.88
C LEU A 196 -5.15 3.73 -14.83
N GLU A 197 -5.93 2.81 -15.41
CA GLU A 197 -5.46 1.88 -16.43
C GLU A 197 -4.89 2.61 -17.65
N ASN A 198 -5.64 3.58 -18.20
CA ASN A 198 -5.22 4.36 -19.37
C ASN A 198 -3.93 5.14 -19.15
N LYS A 199 -3.68 5.60 -17.93
CA LYS A 199 -2.45 6.35 -17.59
C LYS A 199 -1.38 5.52 -16.89
N ARG A 200 -1.54 4.21 -16.73
CA ARG A 200 -0.58 3.35 -15.98
C ARG A 200 0.86 3.50 -16.48
N ASN A 201 1.02 3.67 -17.79
CA ASN A 201 2.33 3.79 -18.43
C ASN A 201 2.98 5.16 -18.20
N THR A 202 2.21 6.21 -17.90
CA THR A 202 2.72 7.58 -17.66
C THR A 202 3.16 7.80 -16.22
N LEU A 203 2.74 6.92 -15.29
CA LEU A 203 3.18 6.98 -13.90
C LEU A 203 4.66 6.62 -13.78
N PRO A 204 5.40 7.24 -12.83
CA PRO A 204 6.82 6.99 -12.63
C PRO A 204 7.11 5.66 -11.91
N TYR A 205 6.10 4.84 -11.65
CA TYR A 205 6.15 3.56 -10.96
C TYR A 205 5.15 2.58 -11.59
N GLU A 206 5.35 1.28 -11.37
CA GLU A 206 4.47 0.24 -11.89
C GLU A 206 3.25 0.02 -10.99
N ILE A 207 2.11 -0.21 -11.64
CA ILE A 207 0.84 -0.57 -11.00
C ILE A 207 0.19 -1.72 -11.76
N ASP A 208 -0.38 -2.69 -11.05
CA ASP A 208 -1.03 -3.87 -11.63
C ASP A 208 -2.56 -3.85 -11.49
N GLY A 209 -3.12 -2.73 -11.04
CA GLY A 209 -4.55 -2.56 -10.86
C GLY A 209 -4.91 -1.38 -9.96
N THR A 210 -6.10 -1.47 -9.39
CA THR A 210 -6.63 -0.60 -8.34
C THR A 210 -6.94 -1.40 -7.08
N VAL A 211 -6.97 -0.73 -5.94
CA VAL A 211 -7.57 -1.25 -4.71
C VAL A 211 -8.71 -0.33 -4.31
N PHE A 212 -9.85 -0.92 -3.98
CA PHE A 212 -11.02 -0.22 -3.46
C PHE A 212 -11.28 -0.69 -2.04
N LYS A 213 -11.41 0.25 -1.10
CA LYS A 213 -11.68 -0.04 0.32
C LYS A 213 -12.82 0.82 0.81
N VAL A 214 -13.79 0.24 1.52
CA VAL A 214 -14.80 1.03 2.24
C VAL A 214 -14.10 2.03 3.16
N ASN A 215 -14.53 3.29 3.17
CA ASN A 215 -13.83 4.36 3.85
C ASN A 215 -14.14 4.40 5.36
N LYS A 216 -15.39 4.15 5.78
CA LYS A 216 -15.78 4.20 7.20
C LYS A 216 -15.38 2.94 7.96
N ASN A 217 -14.74 3.09 9.11
CA ASN A 217 -14.26 1.94 9.91
C ASN A 217 -15.40 1.13 10.53
N GLU A 218 -16.48 1.80 10.95
CA GLU A 218 -17.70 1.13 11.43
C GLU A 218 -18.29 0.18 10.37
N GLN A 219 -18.39 0.63 9.12
CA GLN A 219 -18.87 -0.20 8.01
C GLN A 219 -17.91 -1.37 7.72
N ARG A 220 -16.60 -1.18 7.84
CA ARG A 220 -15.62 -2.28 7.74
C ARG A 220 -15.85 -3.34 8.81
N ASN A 221 -16.16 -2.94 10.04
CA ASN A 221 -16.44 -3.84 11.15
C ASN A 221 -17.72 -4.65 10.91
N ILE A 222 -18.79 -4.01 10.43
CA ILE A 222 -20.06 -4.67 10.08
C ILE A 222 -19.85 -5.72 8.96
N LEU A 223 -19.12 -5.35 7.91
CA LEU A 223 -18.84 -6.23 6.78
C LEU A 223 -17.91 -7.40 7.17
N GLY A 224 -16.94 -7.14 8.04
CA GLY A 224 -15.98 -8.12 8.54
C GLY A 224 -15.05 -8.67 7.45
N ALA A 225 -14.57 -9.89 7.67
CA ALA A 225 -13.65 -10.59 6.77
C ALA A 225 -14.09 -12.03 6.50
N ARG A 226 -13.65 -12.57 5.35
CA ARG A 226 -13.57 -14.00 5.09
C ARG A 226 -12.26 -14.55 5.68
N SER A 227 -12.04 -15.86 5.58
CA SER A 227 -10.85 -16.54 6.14
C SER A 227 -9.51 -15.91 5.76
N ARG A 228 -9.38 -15.30 4.56
CA ARG A 228 -8.13 -14.70 4.08
C ARG A 228 -8.26 -13.32 3.44
N SER A 229 -9.47 -12.77 3.33
CA SER A 229 -9.71 -11.48 2.68
C SER A 229 -10.79 -10.65 3.37
N PRO A 230 -10.62 -9.33 3.49
CA PRO A 230 -11.68 -8.45 4.00
C PRO A 230 -12.86 -8.43 3.03
N ARG A 231 -14.10 -8.37 3.55
CA ARG A 231 -15.30 -8.19 2.69
C ARG A 231 -15.47 -6.74 2.23
N TRP A 232 -14.76 -5.82 2.87
CA TRP A 232 -14.85 -4.38 2.65
C TRP A 232 -13.79 -3.84 1.67
N ALA A 233 -12.95 -4.69 1.08
CA ALA A 233 -11.99 -4.28 0.06
C ALA A 233 -11.81 -5.31 -1.06
N ILE A 234 -11.49 -4.81 -2.26
CA ILE A 234 -11.24 -5.61 -3.45
C ILE A 234 -10.10 -4.99 -4.28
N ALA A 235 -9.35 -5.83 -4.99
CA ALA A 235 -8.34 -5.44 -5.96
C ALA A 235 -8.89 -5.57 -7.39
N GLY A 236 -9.11 -4.46 -8.10
CA GLY A 236 -9.46 -4.49 -9.52
C GLY A 236 -8.21 -4.66 -10.37
N LYS A 237 -8.12 -5.72 -11.17
CA LYS A 237 -6.98 -6.00 -12.04
C LYS A 237 -7.15 -5.30 -13.38
N PHE A 238 -6.05 -4.72 -13.88
CA PHE A 238 -6.03 -4.20 -15.26
C PHE A 238 -5.99 -5.35 -16.28
N LYS A 239 -6.37 -5.01 -17.51
CA LYS A 239 -6.25 -5.87 -18.69
C LYS A 239 -4.87 -5.79 -19.34
#